data_AF-A0A4Y2RF28-F1
#
_entry.id   AF-A0A4Y2RF28-F1
#
_cell.length_a   1.000
_cell.length_b   1.000
_cell.length_c   1.000
_cell.angle_alpha   90.00
_cell.angle_beta   90.00
_cell.angle_gamma   90.00
#
_symmetry.space_group_name_H-M   'P 1'
#
loop_
_entity.id
_entity.type
_entity.pdbx_description
1 polymer ?
#
loop_
_entity_poly.entity_id
_entity_poly.type
_entity_poly.pdbx_seq_one_letter_code
_entity_poly.pdbx_strand_id
1 'polypeptide(L)'
;MDIEYEYSGHCEVPLPWNRTLWKIKSDVEKKTGFEYNFVLLNFYESGQAKIGAHKDDEPSLDQSVDIATLSFGACRDMIFSKKGCKSVRQALEAGSLLLMHDQKEWTHAIPPQPCVKEPRISLTFRRVWSSLQQSLDEMDRDYSIPLCKRLRRD
;
A
#
# COMPACT_ATOMS: atom_id res chain seq x y z
N MET A 1 -12.41 -17.16 -1.20
CA MET A 1 -11.67 -16.37 -2.21
C MET A 1 -10.29 -16.23 -1.64
N ASP A 2 -9.37 -17.03 -2.14
CA ASP A 2 -7.98 -17.00 -1.70
C ASP A 2 -7.31 -15.84 -2.43
N ILE A 3 -6.86 -14.87 -1.63
CA ILE A 3 -6.08 -13.74 -2.12
C ILE A 3 -4.63 -14.20 -2.05
N GLU A 4 -3.95 -14.31 -3.19
CA GLU A 4 -2.51 -14.50 -3.21
C GLU A 4 -1.85 -13.12 -3.25
N TYR A 5 -1.02 -12.83 -2.26
CA TYR A 5 -0.30 -11.58 -2.15
C TYR A 5 1.20 -11.88 -2.06
N GLU A 6 1.94 -11.46 -3.09
CA GLU A 6 3.38 -11.55 -3.11
C GLU A 6 3.97 -10.24 -2.60
N TYR A 7 4.73 -10.32 -1.52
CA TYR A 7 5.50 -9.19 -1.01
C TYR A 7 6.95 -9.57 -0.90
N SER A 8 7.82 -8.84 -1.59
CA SER A 8 9.28 -9.02 -1.55
C SER A 8 9.76 -10.46 -1.85
N GLY A 9 9.02 -11.23 -2.67
CA GLY A 9 9.33 -12.62 -3.01
C GLY A 9 8.83 -13.67 -2.00
N HIS A 10 8.05 -13.25 -0.99
CA HIS A 10 7.34 -14.15 -0.09
C HIS A 10 5.87 -14.23 -0.50
N CYS A 11 5.44 -15.44 -0.86
CA CYS A 11 4.04 -15.74 -1.13
C CYS A 11 3.45 -16.35 0.15
N GLU A 12 2.64 -15.57 0.86
CA GLU A 12 1.93 -16.03 2.05
C GLU A 12 0.42 -16.00 1.82
N VAL A 13 -0.25 -17.05 2.27
CA VAL A 13 -1.72 -17.09 2.26
C VAL A 13 -2.21 -16.18 3.39
N PRO A 14 -2.99 -15.12 3.10
CA PRO A 14 -3.49 -14.22 4.13
C PRO A 14 -4.39 -14.97 5.10
N LEU A 15 -4.21 -14.66 6.38
CA LEU A 15 -5.09 -15.16 7.42
C LEU A 15 -6.46 -14.47 7.34
N PRO A 16 -7.56 -15.17 7.69
CA PRO A 16 -8.86 -14.55 7.81
C PRO A 16 -8.87 -13.38 8.79
N TRP A 17 -9.64 -12.35 8.44
CA TRP A 17 -9.85 -11.18 9.30
C TRP A 17 -10.44 -11.58 10.67
N ASN A 18 -9.69 -11.30 11.74
CA ASN A 18 -10.21 -11.44 13.10
C ASN A 18 -11.13 -10.26 13.47
N ARG A 19 -11.87 -10.39 14.58
CA ARG A 19 -12.84 -9.39 15.03
C ARG A 19 -12.23 -7.99 15.24
N THR A 20 -10.99 -7.92 15.70
CA THR A 20 -10.29 -6.65 15.95
C THR A 20 -9.95 -5.96 14.63
N LEU A 21 -9.34 -6.70 13.70
CA LEU A 21 -8.99 -6.16 12.38
C LEU A 21 -10.23 -5.76 11.58
N TRP A 22 -11.35 -6.48 11.71
CA TRP A 22 -12.63 -6.09 11.11
C TRP A 22 -13.12 -4.72 11.57
N LYS A 23 -13.01 -4.43 12.87
CA LYS A 23 -13.41 -3.12 13.42
C LYS A 23 -12.49 -2.01 12.90
N ILE A 24 -11.18 -2.23 12.98
CA ILE A 24 -10.18 -1.27 12.50
C ILE A 24 -10.39 -1.00 11.02
N LYS A 25 -10.55 -2.04 10.21
CA LYS A 25 -10.87 -1.94 8.77
C LYS A 25 -12.10 -1.06 8.54
N SER A 26 -13.21 -1.36 9.22
CA SER A 26 -14.45 -0.59 9.05
C SER A 26 -14.26 0.90 9.40
N ASP A 27 -13.49 1.21 10.43
CA ASP A 27 -13.23 2.60 10.82
C ASP A 27 -12.29 3.31 9.85
N VAL A 28 -11.29 2.61 9.31
CA VAL A 28 -10.41 3.13 8.26
C VAL A 28 -11.20 3.41 6.99
N GLU A 29 -12.02 2.46 6.51
CA GLU A 29 -12.86 2.62 5.31
C GLU A 29 -13.83 3.81 5.44
N LYS A 30 -14.45 3.99 6.61
CA LYS A 30 -15.31 5.16 6.87
C LYS A 30 -14.54 6.48 6.82
N LYS A 31 -13.25 6.49 7.19
CA LYS A 31 -12.43 7.71 7.22
C LYS A 31 -11.82 8.03 5.87
N THR A 32 -11.46 7.02 5.08
CA THR A 32 -10.82 7.22 3.78
C THR A 32 -11.82 7.28 2.63
N GLY A 33 -13.00 6.67 2.79
CA GLY A 33 -13.98 6.52 1.72
C GLY A 33 -13.66 5.40 0.73
N PHE A 34 -12.60 4.62 0.98
CA PHE A 34 -12.21 3.48 0.17
C PHE A 34 -12.58 2.16 0.84
N GLU A 35 -12.73 1.11 0.04
CA GLU A 35 -12.87 -0.26 0.51
C GLU A 35 -11.54 -1.02 0.38
N TYR A 36 -11.21 -1.78 1.41
CA TYR A 36 -10.00 -2.59 1.48
C TYR A 36 -10.38 -4.08 1.60
N ASN A 37 -9.55 -4.97 1.09
CA ASN A 37 -9.74 -6.42 1.21
C ASN A 37 -8.48 -7.14 1.70
N PHE A 38 -7.37 -6.41 1.86
CA PHE A 38 -6.11 -6.92 2.36
C PHE A 38 -5.47 -5.95 3.37
N VAL A 39 -4.71 -6.47 4.34
CA VAL A 39 -3.89 -5.66 5.25
C VAL A 39 -2.55 -6.34 5.48
N LEU A 40 -1.47 -5.57 5.33
CA LEU A 40 -0.13 -5.97 5.71
C LEU A 40 0.19 -5.43 7.11
N LEU A 41 0.59 -6.31 8.03
CA LEU A 41 1.07 -5.92 9.35
C LEU A 41 2.59 -5.91 9.35
N ASN A 42 3.18 -4.75 9.61
CA ASN A 42 4.60 -4.62 9.88
C ASN A 42 4.83 -4.39 11.37
N PHE A 43 5.61 -5.25 12.01
CA PHE A 43 6.05 -5.09 13.39
C PHE A 43 7.52 -4.66 13.44
N TYR A 44 7.75 -3.49 14.01
CA TYR A 44 9.08 -2.93 14.23
C TYR A 44 9.37 -3.01 15.72
N GLU A 45 10.21 -3.98 16.12
CA GLU A 45 10.55 -4.20 17.53
C GLU A 45 11.21 -2.97 18.18
N SER A 46 12.01 -2.23 17.41
CA SER A 46 12.65 -0.99 17.85
C SER A 46 13.01 -0.08 16.68
N GLY A 47 13.64 1.05 17.00
CA GLY A 47 14.25 1.96 16.02
C GLY A 47 15.31 1.34 15.10
N GLN A 48 15.85 0.16 15.42
CA GLN A 48 16.79 -0.54 14.54
C GLN A 48 16.11 -1.18 13.33
N ALA A 49 14.86 -1.65 13.51
CA ALA A 49 14.08 -2.23 12.42
C ALA A 49 13.78 -1.15 11.37
N LYS A 50 13.95 -1.51 10.11
CA LYS A 50 13.83 -0.61 8.96
C LYS A 50 13.14 -1.30 7.80
N ILE A 51 12.58 -0.50 6.92
CA ILE A 51 12.20 -0.93 5.58
C ILE A 51 12.89 0.02 4.59
N GLY A 52 13.56 -0.57 3.60
CA GLY A 52 14.29 0.18 2.58
C GLY A 52 13.35 1.02 1.71
N ALA A 53 13.91 1.90 0.89
CA ALA A 53 13.12 2.63 -0.09
C ALA A 53 12.50 1.64 -1.09
N HIS A 54 11.18 1.65 -1.18
CA HIS A 54 10.39 0.79 -2.07
C HIS A 54 9.14 1.53 -2.54
N LYS A 55 8.40 0.89 -3.44
CA LYS A 55 7.08 1.30 -3.90
C LYS A 55 6.10 0.18 -3.60
N ASP A 56 4.85 0.54 -3.43
CA ASP A 56 3.73 -0.39 -3.38
C ASP A 56 3.04 -0.42 -4.76
N ASP A 57 3.81 -0.79 -5.79
CA ASP A 57 3.38 -0.82 -7.20
C ASP A 57 3.18 -2.25 -7.74
N GLU A 58 2.92 -3.21 -6.84
CA GLU A 58 2.69 -4.59 -7.22
C GLU A 58 1.48 -4.71 -8.19
N PRO A 59 1.56 -5.54 -9.26
CA PRO A 59 0.48 -5.69 -10.24
C PRO A 59 -0.84 -6.18 -9.65
N SER A 60 -0.78 -6.87 -8.52
CA SER A 60 -1.95 -7.39 -7.80
C SER A 60 -2.75 -6.30 -7.08
N LEU A 61 -2.20 -5.09 -6.93
CA LEU A 61 -2.87 -3.98 -6.27
C LEU A 61 -3.76 -3.18 -7.23
N ASP A 62 -4.95 -2.83 -6.74
CA ASP A 62 -5.81 -1.84 -7.37
C ASP A 62 -5.23 -0.44 -7.14
N GLN A 63 -4.47 0.04 -8.13
CA GLN A 63 -3.82 1.34 -8.12
C GLN A 63 -4.80 2.53 -8.21
N SER A 64 -6.11 2.28 -8.36
CA SER A 64 -7.15 3.32 -8.25
C SER A 64 -7.61 3.58 -6.82
N VAL A 65 -7.20 2.73 -5.87
CA VAL A 65 -7.52 2.86 -4.44
C VAL A 65 -6.28 3.25 -3.65
N ASP A 66 -6.39 4.33 -2.87
CA ASP A 66 -5.28 4.82 -2.05
C ASP A 66 -4.96 3.87 -0.90
N ILE A 67 -3.67 3.68 -0.64
CA ILE A 67 -3.17 2.83 0.44
C ILE A 67 -3.26 3.58 1.77
N ALA A 68 -3.89 2.95 2.76
CA ALA A 68 -4.06 3.53 4.08
C ALA A 68 -3.14 2.86 5.11
N THR A 69 -2.29 3.63 5.78
CA THR A 69 -1.38 3.13 6.82
C THR A 69 -1.77 3.68 8.19
N LEU A 70 -2.22 2.80 9.08
CA LEU A 70 -2.54 3.11 10.47
C LEU A 70 -1.37 2.70 11.38
N SER A 71 -0.91 3.62 12.23
CA SER A 71 0.24 3.39 13.11
C SER A 71 -0.16 3.24 14.57
N PHE A 72 0.48 2.31 15.28
CA PHE A 72 0.36 2.12 16.73
C PHE A 72 1.74 2.02 17.38
N GLY A 73 1.86 2.44 18.64
CA GLY A 73 3.12 2.37 19.39
C GLY A 73 4.05 3.54 19.08
N ALA A 74 5.36 3.28 19.04
CA ALA A 74 6.37 4.31 18.85
C ALA A 74 6.18 5.15 17.58
N CYS A 75 6.42 6.46 17.70
CA CYS A 75 6.52 7.34 16.55
C CYS A 75 7.75 6.98 15.71
N ARG A 76 7.57 6.92 14.38
CA ARG A 76 8.66 6.71 13.43
C ARG A 76 8.52 7.66 12.25
N ASP A 77 9.65 8.23 11.83
CA ASP A 77 9.70 8.96 10.58
C ASP A 77 9.58 8.03 9.38
N MET A 78 8.74 8.42 8.43
CA MET A 78 8.68 7.89 7.07
C MET A 78 9.23 8.93 6.09
N ILE A 79 10.08 8.48 5.16
CA ILE A 79 10.68 9.33 4.14
C ILE A 79 10.06 9.00 2.79
N PHE A 80 9.52 10.00 2.12
CA PHE A 80 9.01 9.95 0.75
C PHE A 80 9.98 10.60 -0.21
N SER A 81 10.25 9.98 -1.35
CA SER A 81 11.17 10.49 -2.37
C SER A 81 10.62 10.29 -3.78
N LYS A 82 10.84 11.28 -4.64
CA LYS A 82 10.53 11.23 -6.08
C LYS A 82 11.67 11.88 -6.86
N LYS A 83 12.02 11.32 -8.02
CA LYS A 83 13.10 11.84 -8.87
C LYS A 83 12.79 13.27 -9.29
N GLY A 84 13.75 14.17 -9.08
CA GLY A 84 13.58 15.61 -9.40
C GLY A 84 12.81 16.41 -8.35
N CYS A 85 12.36 15.79 -7.27
CA CYS A 85 11.68 16.45 -6.15
C CYS A 85 12.53 16.37 -4.87
N LYS A 86 12.32 17.31 -3.94
CA LYS A 86 12.90 17.23 -2.60
C LYS A 86 12.17 16.16 -1.80
N SER A 87 12.91 15.30 -1.09
CA SER A 87 12.32 14.30 -0.20
C SER A 87 11.56 14.94 0.95
N VAL A 88 10.47 14.29 1.35
CA VAL A 88 9.60 14.71 2.46
C VAL A 88 9.74 13.72 3.59
N ARG A 89 9.76 14.22 4.83
CA ARG A 89 9.74 13.40 6.04
C ARG A 89 8.43 13.64 6.77
N GLN A 90 7.74 12.56 7.10
CA GLN A 90 6.49 12.57 7.85
C GLN A 90 6.66 11.74 9.12
N ALA A 91 6.38 12.33 10.28
CA ALA A 91 6.30 11.60 11.54
C ALA A 91 4.99 10.81 11.58
N LEU A 92 5.08 9.52 11.90
CA LEU A 92 3.92 8.63 12.05
C LEU A 92 3.74 8.29 13.53
N GLU A 93 2.92 9.10 14.20
CA GLU A 93 2.59 8.98 15.62
C GLU A 93 1.59 7.84 15.90
N ALA A 94 1.45 7.45 17.16
CA ALA A 94 0.42 6.49 17.58
C ALA A 94 -0.98 7.00 17.23
N GLY A 95 -1.78 6.17 16.58
CA GLY A 95 -3.13 6.51 16.13
C GLY A 95 -3.18 7.33 14.84
N SER A 96 -2.03 7.70 14.25
CA SER A 96 -2.02 8.42 12.97
C SER A 96 -2.46 7.51 11.82
N LEU A 97 -3.29 8.07 10.93
CA LEU A 97 -3.71 7.45 9.68
C LEU A 97 -3.12 8.25 8.52
N LEU A 98 -2.22 7.61 7.78
CA LEU A 98 -1.61 8.16 6.58
C LEU A 98 -2.28 7.56 5.35
N LEU A 99 -2.79 8.40 4.44
CA LEU A 99 -3.31 7.97 3.15
C LEU A 99 -2.29 8.31 2.06
N MET A 100 -1.87 7.30 1.30
CA MET A 100 -0.88 7.44 0.24
C MET A 100 -1.57 7.30 -1.12
N HIS A 101 -1.36 8.31 -1.97
CA HIS A 101 -1.83 8.34 -3.35
C HIS A 101 -0.66 8.12 -4.32
N ASP A 102 -0.94 7.53 -5.48
CA ASP A 102 0.01 7.33 -6.59
C ASP A 102 1.33 6.64 -6.19
N GLN A 103 1.26 5.32 -5.98
CA GLN A 103 2.42 4.51 -5.56
C GLN A 103 3.48 4.33 -6.64
N LYS A 104 3.16 4.64 -7.90
CA LYS A 104 4.05 4.41 -9.04
C LYS A 104 5.20 5.41 -9.10
N GLU A 105 4.98 6.63 -8.63
CA GLU A 105 5.92 7.73 -8.81
C GLU A 105 6.79 8.01 -7.58
N TRP A 106 6.34 7.56 -6.40
CA TRP A 106 6.98 7.83 -5.12
C TRP A 106 7.55 6.57 -4.49
N THR A 107 8.79 6.67 -3.99
CA THR A 107 9.31 5.66 -3.06
C THR A 107 9.12 6.12 -1.63
N HIS A 108 8.96 5.16 -0.72
CA HIS A 108 8.88 5.43 0.70
C HIS A 108 9.73 4.47 1.53
N ALA A 109 10.19 4.92 2.70
CA ALA A 109 11.06 4.16 3.60
C ALA A 109 10.82 4.51 5.06
N ILE A 110 11.02 3.55 5.96
CA ILE A 110 11.18 3.79 7.40
C ILE A 110 12.65 3.56 7.74
N PRO A 111 13.49 4.61 7.84
CA PRO A 111 14.90 4.47 8.14
C PRO A 111 15.14 4.05 9.60
N PRO A 112 16.32 3.50 9.94
CA PRO A 112 16.74 3.30 11.31
C PRO A 112 16.70 4.60 12.11
N GLN A 113 16.13 4.54 13.31
CA GLN A 113 16.07 5.63 14.28
C GLN A 113 16.54 5.09 15.64
N PRO A 114 17.86 4.89 15.84
CA PRO A 114 18.42 4.13 16.98
C PRO A 114 18.01 4.60 18.37
N CYS A 115 17.54 5.85 18.50
CA CYS A 115 17.04 6.44 19.74
C CYS A 115 15.67 5.89 20.15
N VAL A 116 14.86 5.39 19.22
CA VAL A 116 13.54 4.80 19.51
C VAL A 116 13.72 3.39 20.05
N LYS A 117 13.26 3.14 21.27
CA LYS A 117 13.43 1.84 21.96
C LYS A 117 12.13 1.03 22.02
N GLU A 118 11.01 1.71 21.87
CA GLU A 118 9.68 1.14 21.97
C GLU A 118 9.23 0.57 20.61
N PRO A 119 8.37 -0.46 20.62
CA PRO A 119 7.90 -1.09 19.39
C PRO A 119 6.85 -0.25 18.66
N ARG A 120 6.75 -0.45 17.34
CA ARG A 120 5.71 0.10 16.47
C ARG A 120 5.04 -1.01 15.67
N ILE A 121 3.72 -0.93 15.56
CA ILE A 121 2.91 -1.73 14.62
C ILE A 121 2.39 -0.80 13.53
N SER A 122 2.48 -1.23 12.28
CA SER A 122 1.91 -0.57 11.11
C SER A 122 0.91 -1.51 10.47
N LEU A 123 -0.33 -1.06 10.27
CA LEU A 123 -1.33 -1.76 9.47
C LEU A 123 -1.51 -1.01 8.16
N THR A 124 -1.09 -1.62 7.06
CA THR A 124 -1.16 -1.05 5.71
C THR A 124 -2.29 -1.73 4.94
N PHE A 125 -3.42 -1.05 4.84
CA PHE A 125 -4.62 -1.50 4.16
C PHE A 125 -4.51 -1.27 2.65
N ARG A 126 -4.85 -2.31 1.89
CA ARG A 126 -4.73 -2.35 0.44
C ARG A 126 -5.98 -2.96 -0.19
N ARG A 127 -6.24 -2.59 -1.43
CA ARG A 127 -7.20 -3.30 -2.29
C ARG A 127 -6.41 -4.11 -3.31
N VAL A 128 -6.60 -5.42 -3.28
CA VAL A 128 -5.99 -6.36 -4.21
C VAL A 128 -7.03 -6.88 -5.18
N TRP A 129 -6.63 -7.08 -6.43
CA TRP A 129 -7.43 -7.76 -7.42
C TRP A 129 -7.51 -9.26 -7.12
N SER A 130 -8.67 -9.86 -7.35
CA SER A 130 -8.77 -11.32 -7.40
C SER A 130 -8.11 -11.84 -8.67
N SER A 131 -7.69 -13.10 -8.70
CA SER A 131 -7.12 -13.74 -9.88
C SER A 131 -8.03 -13.63 -11.12
N LEU A 132 -9.36 -13.69 -10.93
CA LEU A 132 -10.33 -13.45 -11.99
C LEU A 132 -10.29 -12.01 -12.51
N GLN A 133 -10.21 -11.03 -11.62
CA GLN A 133 -10.16 -9.62 -12.00
C GLN A 133 -8.83 -9.27 -12.68
N GLN A 134 -7.71 -9.85 -12.23
CA GLN A 134 -6.40 -9.71 -12.89
C GLN A 134 -6.46 -10.23 -14.33
N SER A 135 -7.07 -11.41 -14.56
CA SER A 135 -7.20 -11.97 -15.91
C SER A 135 -8.08 -11.12 -16.83
N LEU A 136 -9.15 -10.50 -16.31
CA LEU A 136 -10.02 -9.62 -17.08
C LEU A 136 -9.32 -8.30 -17.43
N ASP A 137 -8.58 -7.71 -16.49
CA ASP A 137 -7.84 -6.47 -16.73
C ASP A 137 -6.63 -6.67 -17.66
N GLU A 138 -6.00 -7.86 -17.64
CA GLU A 138 -5.01 -8.28 -18.63
C GLU A 138 -5.63 -8.43 -20.02
N MET A 139 -6.79 -9.10 -20.11
CA MET A 139 -7.54 -9.18 -21.37
C MET A 139 -7.93 -7.79 -21.90
N ASP A 140 -8.47 -6.89 -21.08
CA ASP A 140 -8.87 -5.55 -21.52
C ASP A 140 -7.68 -4.68 -21.97
N ARG A 141 -6.48 -4.89 -21.39
CA ARG A 141 -5.24 -4.25 -21.86
C ARG A 141 -4.79 -4.76 -23.23
N ASP A 142 -4.91 -6.06 -23.48
CA ASP A 142 -4.57 -6.66 -24.77
C ASP A 142 -5.61 -6.37 -25.87
N TYR A 143 -6.88 -6.19 -25.50
CA TYR A 143 -7.98 -5.85 -26.41
C TYR A 143 -8.24 -4.35 -26.55
N SER A 144 -7.43 -3.49 -25.95
CA SER A 144 -7.46 -2.04 -26.19
C SER A 144 -6.96 -1.76 -27.62
N ILE A 145 -7.89 -1.84 -28.58
CA ILE A 145 -7.69 -1.44 -29.98
C ILE A 145 -7.16 0.00 -29.98
N PRO A 146 -5.99 0.29 -30.59
CA PRO A 146 -5.52 1.66 -30.70
C PRO A 146 -6.59 2.47 -31.42
N LEU A 147 -7.00 3.58 -30.80
CA LEU A 147 -8.00 4.50 -31.34
C LEU A 147 -7.66 4.78 -32.80
N CYS A 148 -8.52 4.29 -33.69
CA CYS A 148 -8.33 4.29 -35.14
C CYS A 148 -7.81 5.66 -35.60
N LYS A 149 -6.66 5.68 -36.29
CA LYS A 149 -6.16 6.87 -36.99
C LYS A 149 -7.32 7.40 -37.83
N ARG A 150 -7.85 8.57 -37.47
CA ARG A 150 -8.85 9.31 -38.26
C ARG A 150 -8.44 9.26 -39.73
N LEU A 151 -9.24 8.56 -40.54
CA LEU A 151 -9.26 8.71 -41.98
C LEU A 151 -9.45 10.20 -42.27
N ARG A 152 -8.38 10.90 -42.65
CA ARG A 152 -8.52 12.17 -43.35
C ARG A 152 -9.04 11.82 -44.73
N ARG A 153 -10.30 12.13 -45.00
CA ARG A 153 -10.75 12.43 -46.35
C ARG A 153 -10.02 13.69 -46.78
N ASP A 154 -9.28 13.59 -47.86
CA ASP A 154 -9.36 14.45 -49.04
C ASP A 154 -8.67 13.73 -50.22
#